data_AF-A0A1W9SDS4-F1
#
_entry.id   AF-A0A1W9SDS4-F1
#
_cell.length_a   1.000
_cell.length_b   1.000
_cell.length_c   1.000
_cell.angle_alpha   90.00
_cell.angle_beta   90.00
_cell.angle_gamma   90.00
#
_symmetry.space_group_name_H-M   'P 1'
#
loop_
_entity.id
_entity.type
_entity.pdbx_description
1 polymer ?
#
loop_
_entity_poly.entity_id
_entity_poly.type
_entity_poly.pdbx_seq_one_letter_code
_entity_poly.pdbx_strand_id
1 'polypeptide(L)'
;MVNKTIFESLISKDHENQTNFIPFIRAFKSSKKLELWIKGDSTFKLFKTYDICYYSGNMGPKLKQGDLQSPEGFYFVKPKQLNPNSRFHLSFNIGYPNEFDRFHKRTGSAIMIHGSCVSIGCYAMTDSKIEEIYTLADAAFRNGQPFFQVHIFPFTMTDLNVKNHRFFKWYEFWKNLKPGFDYFEKYHLVPDVLVKNGKYHFQ
;
A
#
# COMPACT_ATOMS: atom_id res chain seq x y z
N MET A 1 -5.31 20.27 -10.79
CA MET A 1 -5.41 19.55 -12.09
C MET A 1 -4.11 18.78 -12.28
N VAL A 2 -4.18 17.47 -12.41
CA VAL A 2 -3.01 16.65 -12.77
C VAL A 2 -2.58 17.02 -14.19
N ASN A 3 -1.30 17.35 -14.38
CA ASN A 3 -0.77 17.78 -15.67
C ASN A 3 -0.78 16.59 -16.66
N LYS A 4 -1.60 16.70 -17.72
CA LYS A 4 -1.76 15.68 -18.77
C LYS A 4 -0.42 15.26 -19.39
N THR A 5 0.53 16.18 -19.48
CA THR A 5 1.88 15.92 -20.01
C THR A 5 2.71 14.99 -19.11
N ILE A 6 2.57 15.08 -17.79
CA ILE A 6 3.24 14.17 -16.85
C ILE A 6 2.66 12.76 -16.99
N PHE A 7 1.34 12.66 -17.06
CA PHE A 7 0.64 11.40 -17.26
C PHE A 7 1.06 10.68 -18.56
N GLU A 8 1.10 11.40 -19.67
CA GLU A 8 1.54 10.87 -20.96
C GLU A 8 3.02 10.44 -20.92
N SER A 9 3.89 11.19 -20.24
CA SER A 9 5.32 10.82 -20.10
C SER A 9 5.59 9.62 -19.18
N LEU A 10 4.76 9.41 -18.15
CA LEU A 10 4.89 8.29 -17.21
C LEU A 10 4.41 6.98 -17.85
N ILE A 11 3.40 7.04 -18.73
CA ILE A 11 2.84 5.88 -19.42
C ILE A 11 3.60 5.58 -20.73
N SER A 12 4.12 6.58 -21.44
CA SER A 12 4.76 6.40 -22.76
C SER A 12 6.11 5.69 -22.78
N LYS A 13 6.77 5.47 -21.63
CA LYS A 13 8.11 4.85 -21.60
C LYS A 13 8.11 3.32 -21.67
N ASP A 14 7.04 2.62 -21.31
CA ASP A 14 6.95 1.14 -21.38
C ASP A 14 5.50 0.60 -21.46
N HIS A 15 4.49 1.48 -21.53
CA HIS A 15 3.07 1.12 -21.40
C HIS A 15 2.22 1.81 -22.47
N GLU A 16 2.45 1.48 -23.75
CA GLU A 16 1.64 2.02 -24.87
C GLU A 16 0.13 1.98 -24.57
N ASN A 17 -0.51 3.16 -24.55
CA ASN A 17 -1.96 3.38 -24.67
C ASN A 17 -2.92 2.61 -23.75
N GLN A 18 -2.47 2.00 -22.64
CA GLN A 18 -3.38 1.42 -21.66
C GLN A 18 -4.07 2.52 -20.84
N THR A 19 -5.19 3.00 -21.36
CA THR A 19 -6.12 3.87 -20.64
C THR A 19 -6.84 3.12 -19.51
N ASN A 20 -6.88 1.79 -19.56
CA ASN A 20 -7.45 0.95 -18.53
C ASN A 20 -6.35 0.15 -17.82
N PHE A 21 -5.92 0.63 -16.65
CA PHE A 21 -4.92 -0.03 -15.83
C PHE A 21 -5.34 -0.04 -14.37
N ILE A 22 -4.82 -1.01 -13.61
CA ILE A 22 -5.07 -1.15 -12.18
C ILE A 22 -3.76 -0.89 -11.43
N PRO A 23 -3.66 0.17 -10.62
CA PRO A 23 -2.51 0.36 -9.75
C PRO A 23 -2.56 -0.64 -8.59
N PHE A 24 -1.40 -0.98 -8.03
CA PHE A 24 -1.27 -1.78 -6.82
C PHE A 24 -0.03 -1.32 -6.05
N ILE A 25 -0.15 -1.15 -4.74
CA ILE A 25 0.94 -0.66 -3.90
C ILE A 25 1.40 -1.74 -2.93
N ARG A 26 2.72 -1.89 -2.80
CA ARG A 26 3.34 -2.62 -1.70
C ARG A 26 4.26 -1.71 -0.92
N ALA A 27 4.15 -1.71 0.40
CA ALA A 27 5.08 -0.98 1.28
C ALA A 27 5.81 -1.94 2.21
N PHE A 28 7.11 -1.71 2.38
CA PHE A 28 8.01 -2.52 3.19
C PHE A 28 8.67 -1.64 4.26
N LYS A 29 8.32 -1.88 5.52
CA LYS A 29 8.73 -1.01 6.63
C LYS A 29 10.22 -1.09 6.93
N SER A 30 10.80 -2.29 6.93
CA SER A 30 12.23 -2.48 7.24
C SER A 30 13.14 -1.81 6.21
N SER A 31 12.81 -1.88 4.92
CA SER A 31 13.62 -1.29 3.85
C SER A 31 13.25 0.15 3.52
N LYS A 32 12.15 0.67 4.10
CA LYS A 32 11.56 1.98 3.77
C LYS A 32 11.28 2.10 2.27
N LYS A 33 10.75 1.05 1.64
CA LYS A 33 10.42 1.05 0.21
C LYS A 33 8.92 0.97 -0.02
N LEU A 34 8.43 1.73 -1.00
CA LEU A 34 7.09 1.60 -1.56
C LEU A 34 7.24 1.24 -3.03
N GLU A 35 6.67 0.13 -3.43
CA GLU A 35 6.57 -0.30 -4.82
C GLU A 35 5.19 0.04 -5.37
N LEU A 36 5.17 0.65 -6.55
CA LEU A 36 3.98 0.85 -7.35
C LEU A 36 4.02 -0.11 -8.53
N TRP A 37 2.98 -0.92 -8.64
CA TRP A 37 2.77 -1.90 -9.68
C TRP A 37 1.57 -1.48 -10.51
N ILE A 38 1.59 -1.83 -11.79
CA ILE A 38 0.49 -1.56 -12.72
C ILE A 38 0.12 -2.86 -13.43
N LYS A 39 -1.17 -3.20 -13.43
CA LYS A 39 -1.73 -4.29 -14.22
C LYS A 39 -2.41 -3.71 -15.46
N GLY A 40 -1.94 -4.15 -16.62
CA GLY A 40 -2.64 -4.03 -17.89
C GLY A 40 -3.55 -5.22 -18.12
N ASP A 41 -3.31 -5.95 -19.21
CA ASP A 41 -4.20 -7.03 -19.65
C ASP A 41 -4.05 -8.33 -18.84
N SER A 42 -2.82 -8.69 -18.43
CA SER A 42 -2.53 -10.01 -17.84
C SER A 42 -2.14 -9.96 -16.37
N THR A 43 -0.95 -9.46 -16.06
CA THR A 43 -0.35 -9.47 -14.72
C THR A 43 0.20 -8.10 -14.33
N PHE A 44 0.44 -7.92 -13.04
CA PHE A 44 1.08 -6.71 -12.52
C PHE A 44 2.56 -6.68 -12.92
N LYS A 45 3.00 -5.53 -13.44
CA LYS A 45 4.41 -5.21 -13.67
C LYS A 45 4.85 -4.10 -12.73
N LEU A 46 6.09 -4.17 -12.25
CA LEU A 46 6.64 -3.13 -11.39
C LEU A 46 6.78 -1.87 -12.23
N PHE A 47 6.09 -0.80 -11.83
CA PHE A 47 6.23 0.50 -12.47
C PHE A 47 7.43 1.24 -11.88
N LYS A 48 7.48 1.36 -10.54
CA LYS A 48 8.56 2.08 -9.86
C LYS A 48 8.64 1.72 -8.39
N THR A 49 9.85 1.80 -7.84
CA THR A 49 10.11 1.73 -6.40
C THR A 49 10.54 3.09 -5.87
N TYR A 50 9.92 3.51 -4.78
CA TYR A 50 10.11 4.79 -4.11
C TYR A 50 10.69 4.57 -2.72
N ASP A 51 11.61 5.43 -2.31
CA ASP A 51 11.97 5.55 -0.89
C ASP A 51 10.85 6.23 -0.11
N ILE A 52 10.42 5.61 0.97
CA ILE A 52 9.53 6.20 1.98
C ILE A 52 10.39 7.14 2.82
N CYS A 53 10.04 8.43 2.81
CA CYS A 53 10.77 9.44 3.56
C CYS A 53 10.64 9.18 5.07
N TYR A 54 9.42 8.93 5.52
CA TYR A 54 9.13 8.64 6.91
C TYR A 54 7.87 7.78 7.07
N TYR A 55 7.90 6.87 8.04
CA TYR A 55 6.69 6.25 8.60
C TYR A 55 6.87 6.15 10.12
N SER A 56 5.77 6.04 10.87
CA SER A 56 5.83 6.02 12.33
C SER A 56 5.91 4.60 12.90
N GLY A 57 6.65 4.47 14.00
CA GLY A 57 6.80 3.23 14.74
C GLY A 57 7.83 2.28 14.13
N ASN A 58 7.77 1.01 14.54
CA ASN A 58 8.71 -0.03 14.13
C ASN A 58 8.00 -1.12 13.31
N MET A 59 8.68 -2.22 13.00
CA MET A 59 7.99 -3.42 12.48
C MET A 59 6.96 -3.93 13.50
N GLY A 60 5.76 -4.23 13.01
CA GLY A 60 4.58 -4.58 13.77
C GLY A 60 3.31 -3.83 13.34
N PRO A 61 2.13 -4.41 13.54
CA PRO A 61 0.87 -3.77 13.22
C PRO A 61 0.55 -2.61 14.18
N LYS A 62 -0.23 -1.66 13.66
CA LYS A 62 -0.93 -0.65 14.47
C LYS A 62 -2.02 -1.31 15.29
N LEU A 63 -2.14 -0.98 16.58
CA LEU A 63 -3.11 -1.59 17.50
C LEU A 63 -4.15 -0.59 18.00
N LYS A 64 -3.78 0.66 18.24
CA LYS A 64 -4.70 1.65 18.83
C LYS A 64 -4.46 3.06 18.33
N GLN A 65 -5.46 3.91 18.48
CA GLN A 65 -5.28 5.34 18.26
C GLN A 65 -4.17 5.90 19.16
N GLY A 66 -3.31 6.74 18.59
CA GLY A 66 -2.20 7.38 19.33
C GLY A 66 -1.01 6.48 19.65
N ASP A 67 -0.94 5.22 19.18
CA ASP A 67 0.24 4.35 19.38
C ASP A 67 1.45 4.69 18.51
N LEU A 68 1.36 5.74 17.69
CA LEU A 68 2.42 6.19 16.78
C LEU A 68 2.93 5.08 15.85
N GLN A 69 2.08 4.12 15.51
CA GLN A 69 2.45 2.96 14.69
C GLN A 69 1.73 3.00 13.34
N SER A 70 2.49 2.90 12.25
CA SER A 70 1.91 2.63 10.93
C SER A 70 1.55 1.14 10.80
N PRO A 71 0.39 0.82 10.18
CA PRO A 71 -0.15 -0.53 10.16
C PRO A 71 0.59 -1.48 9.22
N GLU A 72 0.27 -2.77 9.34
CA GLU A 72 0.69 -3.84 8.45
C GLU A 72 -0.56 -4.64 8.07
N GLY A 73 -0.64 -5.17 6.86
CA GLY A 73 -1.80 -5.91 6.37
C GLY A 73 -2.23 -5.53 4.95
N PHE A 74 -3.48 -5.85 4.62
CA PHE A 74 -4.06 -5.74 3.29
C PHE A 74 -5.19 -4.72 3.31
N TYR A 75 -5.09 -3.69 2.47
CA TYR A 75 -6.03 -2.57 2.44
C TYR A 75 -6.44 -2.23 1.01
N PHE A 76 -7.43 -1.36 0.86
CA PHE A 76 -7.86 -0.84 -0.44
C PHE A 76 -8.24 0.63 -0.37
N VAL A 77 -8.02 1.31 -1.48
CA VAL A 77 -8.32 2.73 -1.66
C VAL A 77 -9.44 2.86 -2.67
N LYS A 78 -10.50 3.58 -2.32
CA LYS A 78 -11.62 3.96 -3.19
C LYS A 78 -11.49 5.42 -3.63
N PRO A 79 -12.18 5.87 -4.68
CA PRO A 79 -12.14 7.27 -5.15
C PRO A 79 -12.34 8.30 -4.04
N LYS A 80 -13.31 8.07 -3.14
CA LYS A 80 -13.60 8.97 -2.00
C LYS A 80 -12.48 9.09 -0.96
N GLN A 81 -11.45 8.26 -1.03
CA GLN A 81 -10.30 8.29 -0.13
C GLN A 81 -9.16 9.15 -0.68
N LEU A 82 -9.24 9.62 -1.93
CA LEU A 82 -8.34 10.64 -2.45
C LEU A 82 -8.59 11.98 -1.77
N ASN A 83 -7.51 12.70 -1.48
CA ASN A 83 -7.55 14.02 -0.88
C ASN A 83 -6.53 14.94 -1.58
N PRO A 84 -6.98 15.70 -2.61
CA PRO A 84 -6.12 16.63 -3.33
C PRO A 84 -5.75 17.86 -2.48
N ASN A 85 -6.55 18.20 -1.46
CA ASN A 85 -6.37 19.37 -0.61
C ASN A 85 -5.64 19.02 0.70
N SER A 86 -4.73 18.05 0.65
CA SER A 86 -3.93 17.64 1.81
C SER A 86 -3.05 18.79 2.29
N ARG A 87 -3.01 18.98 3.61
CA ARG A 87 -2.06 19.91 4.27
C ARG A 87 -0.60 19.47 4.13
N PHE A 88 -0.36 18.24 3.69
CA PHE A 88 0.98 17.66 3.49
C PHE A 88 1.28 17.39 2.01
N HIS A 89 0.63 18.12 1.09
CA HIS A 89 0.72 17.98 -0.36
C HIS A 89 0.25 16.62 -0.90
N LEU A 90 -0.98 16.57 -1.43
CA LEU A 90 -1.67 15.36 -1.88
C LEU A 90 -1.72 14.23 -0.83
N SER A 91 -2.82 13.47 -0.80
CA SER A 91 -2.84 12.27 0.03
C SER A 91 -3.96 11.34 -0.37
N PHE A 92 -3.87 10.09 0.07
CA PHE A 92 -5.03 9.21 0.09
C PHE A 92 -5.02 8.32 1.32
N ASN A 93 -6.23 8.05 1.83
CA ASN A 93 -6.42 7.18 2.99
C ASN A 93 -6.36 5.73 2.55
N ILE A 94 -5.56 4.89 3.21
CA ILE A 94 -5.43 3.47 2.85
C ILE A 94 -6.65 2.63 3.24
N GLY A 95 -7.52 3.11 4.12
CA GLY A 95 -8.71 2.36 4.57
C GLY A 95 -8.51 1.56 5.86
N TYR A 96 -7.52 1.92 6.69
CA TYR A 96 -7.39 1.40 8.05
C TYR A 96 -8.46 1.99 8.98
N PRO A 97 -9.06 1.20 9.90
CA PRO A 97 -8.84 -0.23 10.13
C PRO A 97 -9.62 -1.09 9.13
N ASN A 98 -9.01 -2.16 8.61
CA ASN A 98 -9.71 -3.13 7.76
C ASN A 98 -10.55 -4.13 8.59
N GLU A 99 -11.12 -5.16 7.96
CA GLU A 99 -11.91 -6.17 8.68
C GLU A 99 -11.10 -6.95 9.72
N PHE A 100 -9.85 -7.31 9.41
CA PHE A 100 -8.95 -8.00 10.32
C PHE A 100 -8.66 -7.13 11.54
N ASP A 101 -8.41 -5.85 11.32
CA ASP A 101 -8.13 -4.90 12.39
C ASP A 101 -9.32 -4.74 13.32
N ARG A 102 -10.52 -4.59 12.75
CA ARG A 102 -11.77 -4.48 13.52
C ARG A 102 -12.07 -5.74 14.31
N PHE A 103 -11.85 -6.94 13.74
CA PHE A 103 -12.01 -8.21 14.45
C PHE A 103 -11.14 -8.25 15.72
N HIS A 104 -9.90 -7.75 15.62
CA HIS A 104 -8.97 -7.66 16.75
C HIS A 104 -9.16 -6.42 17.63
N LYS A 105 -10.29 -5.71 17.48
CA LYS A 105 -10.61 -4.48 18.24
C LYS A 105 -9.54 -3.40 18.13
N ARG A 106 -8.81 -3.36 17.01
CA ARG A 106 -7.81 -2.31 16.77
C ARG A 106 -8.50 -1.00 16.45
N THR A 107 -7.93 0.10 16.94
CA THR A 107 -8.53 1.44 16.85
C THR A 107 -7.61 2.44 16.15
N GLY A 108 -8.19 3.58 15.79
CA GLY A 108 -7.56 4.62 14.99
C GLY A 108 -8.20 4.73 13.61
N SER A 109 -7.72 5.68 12.83
CA SER A 109 -8.25 6.01 11.51
C SER A 109 -7.23 6.86 10.74
N ALA A 110 -7.59 7.27 9.53
CA ALA A 110 -6.85 8.27 8.76
C ALA A 110 -5.37 7.94 8.56
N ILE A 111 -5.07 6.68 8.27
CA ILE A 111 -3.72 6.28 7.84
C ILE A 111 -3.57 6.65 6.36
N MET A 112 -2.68 7.59 6.08
CA MET A 112 -2.51 8.17 4.76
C MET A 112 -1.20 7.73 4.12
N ILE A 113 -1.16 7.74 2.79
CA ILE A 113 0.07 7.94 2.01
C ILE A 113 0.01 9.37 1.49
N HIS A 114 1.06 10.17 1.75
CA HIS A 114 1.05 11.61 1.48
C HIS A 114 2.43 12.18 1.14
N GLY A 115 2.46 13.44 0.68
CA GLY A 115 3.69 14.21 0.44
C GLY A 115 4.40 14.64 1.73
N SER A 116 5.27 15.64 1.64
CA SER A 116 6.15 16.05 2.74
C SER A 116 7.01 14.89 3.28
N CYS A 117 7.72 15.11 4.39
CA CYS A 117 8.57 14.11 5.05
C CYS A 117 8.31 14.00 6.56
N VAL A 118 7.14 14.46 7.02
CA VAL A 118 6.78 14.45 8.45
C VAL A 118 5.51 13.62 8.64
N SER A 119 5.50 12.69 9.60
CA SER A 119 4.30 11.89 9.89
C SER A 119 4.21 11.44 11.36
N ILE A 120 2.97 11.26 11.85
CA ILE A 120 2.61 10.76 13.19
C ILE A 120 1.62 9.58 13.03
N GLY A 121 1.93 8.64 12.12
CA GLY A 121 1.17 7.40 11.89
C GLY A 121 1.04 6.98 10.42
N CYS A 122 1.33 7.88 9.49
CA CYS A 122 1.15 7.74 8.05
C CYS A 122 2.46 7.35 7.33
N TYR A 123 2.39 7.17 6.00
CA TYR A 123 3.55 6.99 5.12
C TYR A 123 3.81 8.27 4.34
N ALA A 124 4.87 8.99 4.70
CA ALA A 124 5.30 10.22 4.04
C ALA A 124 6.33 9.90 2.95
N MET A 125 6.10 10.40 1.74
CA MET A 125 6.92 10.06 0.56
C MET A 125 7.93 11.15 0.17
N THR A 126 7.52 12.41 0.20
CA THR A 126 7.99 13.64 -0.49
C THR A 126 7.01 14.08 -1.56
N ASP A 127 6.97 15.39 -1.82
CA ASP A 127 5.99 16.01 -2.72
C ASP A 127 6.10 15.46 -4.15
N SER A 128 7.32 15.36 -4.68
CA SER A 128 7.56 14.80 -6.01
C SER A 128 7.10 13.35 -6.16
N LYS A 129 7.29 12.51 -5.14
CA LYS A 129 6.93 11.10 -5.20
C LYS A 129 5.42 10.90 -5.06
N ILE A 130 4.77 11.65 -4.17
CA ILE A 130 3.31 11.55 -4.03
C ILE A 130 2.60 12.09 -5.27
N GLU A 131 3.15 13.08 -5.97
CA GLU A 131 2.58 13.55 -7.24
C GLU A 131 2.48 12.44 -8.26
N GLU A 132 3.55 11.64 -8.45
CA GLU A 132 3.54 10.49 -9.36
C GLU A 132 2.51 9.43 -8.91
N ILE A 133 2.55 9.02 -7.63
CA ILE A 133 1.66 7.98 -7.08
C ILE A 133 0.20 8.43 -7.15
N TYR A 134 -0.10 9.65 -6.70
CA TYR A 134 -1.45 10.21 -6.68
C TYR A 134 -1.98 10.39 -8.09
N THR A 135 -1.16 10.86 -9.03
CA THR A 135 -1.53 11.03 -10.44
C THR A 135 -2.00 9.72 -11.06
N LEU A 136 -1.27 8.61 -10.81
CA LEU A 136 -1.65 7.29 -11.32
C LEU A 136 -2.92 6.77 -10.64
N ALA A 137 -3.07 6.96 -9.33
CA ALA A 137 -4.29 6.59 -8.61
C ALA A 137 -5.53 7.36 -9.11
N ASP A 138 -5.40 8.69 -9.26
CA ASP A 138 -6.46 9.56 -9.76
C ASP A 138 -6.84 9.25 -11.21
N ALA A 139 -5.85 8.98 -12.07
CA ALA A 139 -6.11 8.56 -13.44
C ALA A 139 -6.85 7.21 -13.52
N ALA A 140 -6.43 6.22 -12.72
CA ALA A 140 -7.12 4.92 -12.66
C ALA A 140 -8.59 5.09 -12.27
N PHE A 141 -8.88 5.93 -11.26
CA PHE A 141 -10.25 6.22 -10.85
C PHE A 141 -11.05 7.01 -11.90
N ARG A 142 -10.43 7.98 -12.57
CA ARG A 142 -11.07 8.70 -13.70
C ARG A 142 -11.40 7.76 -14.87
N ASN A 143 -10.65 6.67 -15.02
CA ASN A 143 -10.90 5.62 -16.02
C ASN A 143 -11.80 4.48 -15.49
N GLY A 144 -12.52 4.71 -14.38
CA GLY A 144 -13.57 3.82 -13.91
C GLY A 144 -13.12 2.71 -12.96
N GLN A 145 -11.85 2.69 -12.52
CA GLN A 145 -11.43 1.72 -11.52
C GLN A 145 -12.16 1.96 -10.18
N PRO A 146 -12.82 0.95 -9.60
CA PRO A 146 -13.63 1.14 -8.40
C PRO A 146 -12.78 1.25 -7.12
N PHE A 147 -11.59 0.64 -7.12
CA PHE A 147 -10.62 0.67 -6.04
C PHE A 147 -9.25 0.16 -6.53
N PHE A 148 -8.22 0.33 -5.71
CA PHE A 148 -6.95 -0.40 -5.84
C PHE A 148 -6.45 -0.89 -4.49
N GLN A 149 -5.60 -1.92 -4.48
CA GLN A 149 -5.09 -2.54 -3.25
C GLN A 149 -3.77 -1.91 -2.78
N VAL A 150 -3.60 -1.90 -1.46
CA VAL A 150 -2.37 -1.46 -0.77
C VAL A 150 -1.99 -2.55 0.24
N HIS A 151 -0.87 -3.21 0.02
CA HIS A 151 -0.33 -4.21 0.93
C HIS A 151 0.85 -3.63 1.70
N ILE A 152 0.90 -3.84 3.01
CA ILE A 152 1.95 -3.30 3.86
C ILE A 152 2.57 -4.41 4.70
N PHE A 153 3.87 -4.61 4.52
CA PHE A 153 4.63 -5.69 5.13
C PHE A 153 5.72 -5.15 6.06
N PRO A 154 6.09 -5.91 7.11
CA PRO A 154 7.20 -5.54 7.99
C PRO A 154 8.54 -5.50 7.22
N PHE A 155 8.73 -6.42 6.28
CA PHE A 155 9.93 -6.62 5.47
C PHE A 155 9.55 -7.44 4.22
N THR A 156 10.47 -7.64 3.28
CA THR A 156 10.26 -8.58 2.17
C THR A 156 10.12 -10.00 2.73
N MET A 157 8.96 -10.64 2.57
CA MET A 157 8.55 -11.82 3.35
C MET A 157 9.17 -13.15 2.87
N THR A 158 10.46 -13.13 2.54
CA THR A 158 11.24 -14.34 2.23
C THR A 158 11.27 -15.28 3.43
N ASP A 159 11.42 -16.57 3.18
CA ASP A 159 11.48 -17.59 4.24
C ASP A 159 12.60 -17.31 5.25
N LEU A 160 13.75 -16.83 4.75
CA LEU A 160 14.87 -16.42 5.58
C LEU A 160 14.50 -15.24 6.49
N ASN A 161 13.88 -14.19 5.95
CA ASN A 161 13.49 -13.03 6.75
C ASN A 161 12.46 -13.41 7.80
N VAL A 162 11.44 -14.22 7.44
CA VAL A 162 10.45 -14.71 8.40
C VAL A 162 11.11 -15.56 9.50
N LYS A 163 12.03 -16.47 9.14
CA LYS A 163 12.77 -17.31 10.10
C LYS A 163 13.67 -16.49 11.03
N ASN A 164 14.34 -15.46 10.50
CA ASN A 164 15.20 -14.58 11.30
C ASN A 164 14.42 -13.81 12.37
N HIS A 165 13.12 -13.59 12.14
CA HIS A 165 12.24 -12.89 13.05
C HIS A 165 11.35 -13.81 13.92
N ARG A 166 11.65 -15.11 14.01
CA ARG A 166 10.82 -16.10 14.71
C ARG A 166 10.55 -15.84 16.20
N PHE A 167 11.39 -15.04 16.85
CA PHE A 167 11.24 -14.69 18.27
C PHE A 167 10.57 -13.33 18.49
N PHE A 168 10.19 -12.62 17.42
CA PHE A 168 9.46 -11.37 17.54
C PHE A 168 8.00 -11.64 17.95
N LYS A 169 7.44 -10.75 18.78
CA LYS A 169 6.05 -10.84 19.25
C LYS A 169 5.00 -10.91 18.14
N TRP A 170 5.34 -10.46 16.93
CA TRP A 170 4.45 -10.42 15.76
C TRP A 170 4.63 -11.60 14.81
N TYR A 171 5.44 -12.59 15.17
CA TYR A 171 5.79 -13.70 14.28
C TYR A 171 4.56 -14.45 13.72
N GLU A 172 3.58 -14.79 14.57
CA GLU A 172 2.37 -15.48 14.10
C GLU A 172 1.50 -14.63 13.18
N PHE A 173 1.44 -13.32 13.43
CA PHE A 173 0.78 -12.38 12.52
C PHE A 173 1.51 -12.30 11.18
N TRP A 174 2.84 -12.22 11.18
CA TRP A 174 3.66 -12.20 9.96
C TRP A 174 3.57 -13.50 9.18
N LYS A 175 3.52 -14.65 9.84
CA LYS A 175 3.20 -15.94 9.18
C LYS A 175 1.84 -15.91 8.49
N ASN A 176 0.86 -15.18 9.01
CA ASN A 176 -0.44 -15.03 8.37
C ASN A 176 -0.45 -14.03 7.21
N LEU A 177 0.46 -13.05 7.18
CA LEU A 177 0.64 -12.17 6.01
C LEU A 177 1.34 -12.88 4.84
N LYS A 178 2.27 -13.78 5.14
CA LYS A 178 3.16 -14.39 4.15
C LYS A 178 2.44 -15.05 2.96
N PRO A 179 1.36 -15.85 3.13
CA PRO A 179 0.72 -16.48 1.98
C PRO A 179 0.18 -15.47 0.95
N GLY A 180 -0.32 -14.31 1.39
CA GLY A 180 -0.75 -13.24 0.48
C GLY A 180 0.42 -12.56 -0.24
N PHE A 181 1.58 -12.46 0.41
CA PHE A 181 2.82 -12.02 -0.23
C PHE A 181 3.27 -13.04 -1.28
N ASP A 182 3.38 -14.32 -0.90
CA ASP A 182 3.86 -15.40 -1.76
C ASP A 182 2.96 -15.61 -2.98
N TYR A 183 1.63 -15.44 -2.84
CA TYR A 183 0.70 -15.50 -3.96
C TYR A 183 1.06 -14.45 -5.02
N PHE A 184 1.28 -13.19 -4.60
CA PHE A 184 1.66 -12.13 -5.54
C PHE A 184 3.02 -12.40 -6.19
N GLU A 185 4.02 -12.86 -5.42
CA GLU A 185 5.34 -13.20 -5.97
C GLU A 185 5.25 -14.32 -7.03
N LYS A 186 4.39 -15.31 -6.81
CA LYS A 186 4.24 -16.45 -7.72
C LYS A 186 3.46 -16.10 -8.98
N TYR A 187 2.36 -15.35 -8.85
CA TYR A 187 1.38 -15.16 -9.92
C TYR A 187 1.39 -13.77 -10.52
N HIS A 188 2.01 -12.78 -9.86
CA HIS A 188 1.90 -11.36 -10.20
C HIS A 188 0.44 -10.91 -10.33
N LEU A 189 -0.40 -11.46 -9.46
CA LEU A 189 -1.81 -11.16 -9.28
C LEU A 189 -2.05 -10.89 -7.80
N VAL A 190 -2.94 -9.95 -7.50
CA VAL A 190 -3.34 -9.65 -6.12
C VAL A 190 -4.40 -10.67 -5.71
N PRO A 191 -4.18 -11.48 -4.64
CA PRO A 191 -5.17 -12.45 -4.18
C PRO A 191 -6.39 -11.75 -3.59
N ASP A 192 -7.52 -12.44 -3.59
CA ASP A 192 -8.66 -12.02 -2.80
C ASP A 192 -8.36 -12.25 -1.31
N VAL A 193 -8.53 -11.21 -0.50
CA VAL A 193 -8.21 -11.25 0.93
C VAL A 193 -9.49 -11.26 1.75
N LEU A 194 -9.72 -12.38 2.45
CA LEU A 194 -10.85 -12.57 3.34
C LEU A 194 -10.36 -12.66 4.80
N VAL A 195 -11.25 -12.38 5.76
CA VAL A 195 -10.97 -12.58 7.18
C VAL A 195 -11.91 -13.65 7.73
N LYS A 196 -11.35 -14.73 8.30
CA LYS A 196 -12.12 -15.77 8.99
C LYS A 196 -11.45 -16.12 10.30
N ASN A 197 -12.22 -16.12 11.38
CA ASN A 197 -11.76 -16.44 12.74
C ASN A 197 -10.49 -15.65 13.13
N GLY A 198 -10.45 -14.36 12.81
CA GLY A 198 -9.30 -13.50 13.13
C GLY A 198 -8.02 -13.79 12.34
N LYS A 199 -8.12 -14.42 11.18
CA LYS A 199 -6.97 -14.65 10.29
C LYS A 199 -7.28 -14.21 8.87
N TYR A 200 -6.28 -13.73 8.16
CA TYR A 200 -6.34 -13.57 6.71
C TYR A 200 -6.40 -14.94 6.03
N HIS A 201 -7.24 -15.05 5.01
CA HIS A 201 -7.36 -16.16 4.08
C HIS A 201 -7.27 -15.62 2.67
N PHE A 202 -6.63 -16.36 1.77
CA PHE A 202 -6.33 -15.91 0.41
C PHE A 202 -6.97 -16.87 -0.60
N GLN A 203 -7.56 -16.34 -1.66
CA GLN A 203 -8.14 -17.07 -2.78
C GLN A 203 -7.55 -16.56 -4.10
#